data_AF-A0A0F9N7N4-F1
#
_entry.id   AF-A0A0F9N7N4-F1
#
_cell.length_a   1.000
_cell.length_b   1.000
_cell.length_c   1.000
_cell.angle_alpha   90.00
_cell.angle_beta   90.00
_cell.angle_gamma   90.00
#
_symmetry.space_group_name_H-M   'P 1'
#
loop_
_entity.id
_entity.type
_entity.pdbx_description
1 polymer ?
#
loop_
_entity_poly.entity_id
_entity_poly.type
_entity_poly.pdbx_seq_one_letter_code
_entity_poly.pdbx_strand_id
1 'polypeptide(L)'
;MAEDQFEDLLFTASYAGLEIDIVSTSDDISRTLISHEYPFRDGAVLEDTGAVPRRTDCTIVFMPTSTRPDMIERFGQFQALINDPDRTPRVFCHPLTGVYDALPENVTFDLNAEDRDFITMQVTFVEAGLDPAAFQVRVDLTVGAGVAETAAAETDINDAVAADLTLATIDDSPDDIAADSLTTAESWRDDPTISQRQINLELNGLSNRINDAVDELELATNLQSYPTLR
;
A
#
# COMPACT_ATOMS: atom_id res chain seq x y z
N MET A 1 -27.64 27.30 9.71
CA MET A 1 -26.48 28.23 9.60
C MET A 1 -25.36 27.90 10.61
N ALA A 2 -25.58 27.01 11.60
CA ALA A 2 -24.52 26.54 12.49
C ALA A 2 -23.91 25.19 12.06
N GLU A 3 -24.64 24.36 11.28
CA GLU A 3 -24.18 23.03 10.83
C GLU A 3 -22.97 23.11 9.88
N ASP A 4 -22.99 24.03 8.89
CA ASP A 4 -21.86 24.20 7.94
C ASP A 4 -20.54 24.55 8.63
N GLN A 5 -20.56 25.27 9.76
CA GLN A 5 -19.31 25.67 10.44
C GLN A 5 -18.65 24.52 11.19
N PHE A 6 -19.41 23.48 11.54
CA PHE A 6 -18.87 22.34 12.25
C PHE A 6 -18.21 21.34 11.29
N GLU A 7 -18.75 21.22 10.07
CA GLU A 7 -18.17 20.37 9.02
C GLU A 7 -16.75 20.83 8.63
N ASP A 8 -16.51 22.14 8.55
CA ASP A 8 -15.20 22.72 8.22
C ASP A 8 -14.10 22.47 9.28
N LEU A 9 -14.49 22.08 10.51
CA LEU A 9 -13.57 21.82 11.62
C LEU A 9 -13.18 20.34 11.75
N LEU A 10 -13.86 19.45 11.02
CA LEU A 10 -13.62 18.00 11.10
C LEU A 10 -12.47 17.59 10.17
N PHE A 11 -11.62 16.71 10.68
CA PHE A 11 -10.59 16.09 9.86
C PHE A 11 -11.14 14.85 9.18
N THR A 12 -11.07 14.80 7.86
CA THR A 12 -11.41 13.58 7.11
C THR A 12 -10.26 12.58 7.21
N ALA A 13 -10.59 11.36 7.62
CA ALA A 13 -9.69 10.22 7.66
C ALA A 13 -10.37 9.02 6.99
N SER A 14 -9.63 7.92 6.78
CA SER A 14 -10.26 6.69 6.29
C SER A 14 -9.72 5.45 6.97
N TYR A 15 -10.59 4.48 7.22
CA TYR A 15 -10.20 3.16 7.69
C TYR A 15 -10.73 2.08 6.74
N ALA A 16 -9.82 1.29 6.15
CA ALA A 16 -10.16 0.28 5.15
C ALA A 16 -10.97 0.83 3.95
N GLY A 17 -10.74 2.10 3.59
CA GLY A 17 -11.47 2.82 2.54
C GLY A 17 -12.79 3.46 2.98
N LEU A 18 -13.25 3.23 4.22
CA LEU A 18 -14.41 3.92 4.77
C LEU A 18 -13.99 5.30 5.30
N GLU A 19 -14.56 6.36 4.73
CA GLU A 19 -14.34 7.73 5.19
C GLU A 19 -15.01 7.98 6.54
N ILE A 20 -14.20 8.43 7.51
CA ILE A 20 -14.61 8.75 8.87
C ILE A 20 -14.24 10.20 9.18
N ASP A 21 -15.10 10.86 9.94
CA ASP A 21 -14.91 12.25 10.34
C ASP A 21 -14.36 12.29 11.76
N ILE A 22 -13.21 12.92 11.95
CA ILE A 22 -12.47 12.94 13.22
C ILE A 22 -12.52 14.34 13.83
N VAL A 23 -12.92 14.41 15.10
CA VAL A 23 -12.91 15.64 15.91
C VAL A 23 -11.53 15.90 16.49
N SER A 24 -10.89 14.85 17.01
CA SER A 24 -9.58 14.94 17.64
C SER A 24 -8.79 13.66 17.47
N THR A 25 -7.46 13.81 17.37
CA THR A 25 -6.52 12.71 17.37
C THR A 25 -5.37 12.98 18.34
N SER A 26 -4.96 11.96 19.08
CA SER A 26 -3.74 11.96 19.89
C SER A 26 -2.88 10.78 19.48
N ASP A 27 -1.60 11.04 19.20
CA ASP A 27 -0.63 10.01 18.83
C ASP A 27 0.39 9.83 19.94
N ASP A 28 0.52 8.60 20.44
CA ASP A 28 1.64 8.19 21.29
C ASP A 28 2.71 7.52 20.42
N ILE A 29 3.85 8.22 20.30
CA ILE A 29 5.05 7.71 19.64
C ILE A 29 6.11 7.53 20.73
N SER A 30 6.25 6.30 21.20
CA SER A 30 7.16 5.95 22.27
C SER A 30 8.24 4.97 21.79
N ARG A 31 9.40 5.01 22.45
CA ARG A 31 10.51 4.07 22.23
C ARG A 31 10.84 3.40 23.55
N THR A 32 11.19 2.12 23.49
CA THR A 32 11.53 1.38 24.70
C THR A 32 13.01 1.60 25.03
N LEU A 33 13.26 2.16 26.20
CA LEU A 33 14.60 2.44 26.71
C LEU A 33 14.88 1.56 27.94
N ILE A 34 16.02 0.89 27.97
CA ILE A 34 16.53 0.19 29.14
C ILE A 34 17.47 1.13 29.89
N SER A 35 17.25 1.33 31.19
CA SER A 35 18.13 2.12 32.04
C SER A 35 19.07 1.23 32.87
N HIS A 36 20.36 1.45 32.72
CA HIS A 36 21.40 0.85 33.54
C HIS A 36 21.89 1.85 34.59
N GLU A 37 21.41 1.68 35.82
CA GLU A 37 21.85 2.45 36.97
C GLU A 37 22.98 1.73 37.72
N TYR A 38 24.00 2.48 38.14
CA TYR A 38 25.13 1.94 38.88
C TYR A 38 25.12 2.46 40.32
N PRO A 39 25.38 1.61 41.34
CA PRO A 39 25.41 2.04 42.73
C PRO A 39 26.36 3.22 42.96
N PHE A 40 25.91 4.18 43.77
CA PHE A 40 26.69 5.38 44.17
C PHE A 40 27.13 6.27 43.00
N ARG A 41 26.43 6.19 41.86
CA ARG A 41 26.65 7.05 40.71
C ARG A 41 25.34 7.71 40.31
N ASP A 42 25.35 9.03 40.24
CA ASP A 42 24.16 9.77 39.81
C ASP A 42 24.01 9.62 38.28
N GLY A 43 22.81 9.24 37.85
CA GLY A 43 22.45 9.04 36.45
C GLY A 43 22.38 7.58 36.02
N ALA A 44 21.89 7.37 34.79
CA ALA A 44 21.73 6.06 34.17
C ALA A 44 22.31 6.07 32.75
N VAL A 45 22.85 4.94 32.31
CA VAL A 45 23.11 4.71 30.88
C VAL A 45 21.83 4.18 30.27
N LEU A 46 21.32 4.86 29.24
CA LEU A 46 20.12 4.44 28.52
C LEU A 46 20.52 3.67 27.26
N GLU A 47 19.96 2.48 27.09
CA GLU A 47 20.04 1.68 25.87
C GLU A 47 18.68 1.68 25.16
N ASP A 48 18.69 1.92 23.85
CA ASP A 48 17.49 2.02 23.04
C ASP A 48 17.20 0.69 22.37
N THR A 49 16.07 0.08 22.73
CA THR A 49 15.69 -1.26 22.26
C THR A 49 14.76 -1.25 21.06
N GLY A 50 14.32 -0.07 20.61
CA GLY A 50 13.44 0.07 19.46
C GLY A 50 12.19 0.88 19.71
N ALA A 51 11.44 1.10 18.64
CA ALA A 51 10.14 1.78 18.68
C ALA A 51 9.06 0.84 19.21
N VAL A 52 8.15 1.40 20.00
CA VAL A 52 6.89 0.74 20.39
C VAL A 52 5.89 0.95 19.25
N PRO A 53 4.96 0.01 18.99
CA PRO A 53 3.87 0.24 18.05
C PRO A 53 3.15 1.54 18.38
N ARG A 54 2.98 2.40 17.37
CA ARG A 54 2.28 3.66 17.54
C ARG A 54 0.84 3.40 17.96
N ARG A 55 0.36 4.19 18.92
CA ARG A 55 -1.06 4.24 19.30
C ARG A 55 -1.66 5.57 18.90
N THR A 56 -2.78 5.52 18.22
CA THR A 56 -3.54 6.69 17.79
C THR A 56 -4.92 6.64 18.41
N ASP A 57 -5.17 7.52 19.38
CA ASP A 57 -6.48 7.71 19.97
C ASP A 57 -7.28 8.72 19.14
N CYS A 58 -8.37 8.27 18.53
CA CYS A 58 -9.25 9.09 17.70
C CYS A 58 -10.62 9.25 18.34
N THR A 59 -11.14 10.48 18.34
CA THR A 59 -12.56 10.75 18.57
C THR A 59 -13.24 10.93 17.21
N ILE A 60 -13.97 9.91 16.78
CA ILE A 60 -14.71 9.86 15.52
C ILE A 60 -16.16 10.27 15.78
N VAL A 61 -16.73 11.04 14.86
CA VAL A 61 -18.15 11.40 14.88
C VAL A 61 -18.81 10.96 13.58
N PHE A 62 -19.94 10.28 13.70
CA PHE A 62 -20.83 10.06 12.57
C PHE A 62 -22.01 11.01 12.70
N MET A 63 -22.17 11.90 11.73
CA MET A 63 -23.32 12.78 11.58
C MET A 63 -23.79 12.74 10.12
N PRO A 64 -25.07 13.03 9.84
CA PRO A 64 -25.50 13.26 8.47
C PRO A 64 -24.92 14.60 7.99
N THR A 65 -24.16 14.57 6.89
CA THR A 65 -23.66 15.77 6.21
C THR A 65 -24.34 15.91 4.85
N SER A 66 -24.31 17.11 4.26
CA SER A 66 -24.82 17.39 2.92
C SER A 66 -24.32 16.39 1.86
N THR A 67 -23.09 15.89 2.03
CA THR A 67 -22.45 14.93 1.12
C THR A 67 -22.74 13.48 1.49
N ARG A 68 -23.07 13.19 2.76
CA ARG A 68 -23.18 11.84 3.32
C ARG A 68 -24.36 11.80 4.32
N PRO A 69 -25.61 11.62 3.84
CA PRO A 69 -26.79 11.60 4.70
C PRO A 69 -26.91 10.30 5.53
N ASP A 70 -26.32 9.20 5.06
CA ASP A 70 -26.56 7.86 5.60
C ASP A 70 -25.66 7.50 6.79
N MET A 71 -25.89 8.17 7.93
CA MET A 71 -25.13 7.96 9.17
C MET A 71 -25.15 6.51 9.68
N ILE A 72 -26.33 5.88 9.70
CA ILE A 72 -26.53 4.55 10.30
C ILE A 72 -25.81 3.47 9.48
N GLU A 73 -25.83 3.56 8.15
CA GLU A 73 -25.13 2.61 7.29
C GLU A 73 -23.62 2.71 7.45
N ARG A 74 -23.05 3.94 7.49
CA ARG A 74 -21.62 4.14 7.75
C ARG A 74 -21.20 3.55 9.10
N PHE A 75 -21.99 3.79 10.15
CA PHE A 75 -21.73 3.22 11.47
C PHE A 75 -21.79 1.69 11.42
N GLY A 76 -22.79 1.11 10.75
CA GLY A 76 -22.90 -0.35 10.58
C GLY A 76 -21.73 -0.96 9.81
N GLN A 77 -21.24 -0.29 8.76
CA GLN A 77 -20.05 -0.70 8.01
C GLN A 77 -18.80 -0.65 8.88
N PHE A 78 -18.60 0.44 9.64
CA PHE A 78 -17.48 0.54 10.57
C PHE A 78 -17.52 -0.54 11.65
N GLN A 79 -18.71 -0.80 12.20
CA GLN A 79 -18.91 -1.87 13.18
C GLN A 79 -18.64 -3.26 12.58
N ALA A 80 -18.99 -3.50 11.32
CA ALA A 80 -18.63 -4.75 10.63
C ALA A 80 -17.12 -4.91 10.46
N LEU A 81 -16.40 -3.81 10.15
CA LEU A 81 -14.94 -3.83 10.04
C LEU A 81 -14.24 -4.15 11.37
N ILE A 82 -14.73 -3.60 12.49
CA ILE A 82 -14.17 -3.88 13.82
C ILE A 82 -14.45 -5.32 14.25
N ASN A 83 -15.66 -5.81 13.98
CA ASN A 83 -16.09 -7.15 14.39
C ASN A 83 -15.68 -8.25 13.40
N ASP A 84 -14.79 -7.93 12.45
CA ASP A 84 -14.26 -8.89 11.50
C ASP A 84 -13.52 -10.03 12.26
N PRO A 85 -13.96 -11.29 12.11
CA PRO A 85 -13.35 -12.42 12.82
C PRO A 85 -11.87 -12.63 12.48
N ASP A 86 -11.43 -12.22 11.28
CA ASP A 86 -10.07 -12.48 10.82
C ASP A 86 -9.04 -11.54 11.48
N ARG A 87 -9.49 -10.44 12.11
CA ARG A 87 -8.65 -9.42 12.78
C ARG A 87 -7.42 -9.02 11.94
N THR A 88 -7.61 -8.93 10.64
CA THR A 88 -6.54 -8.57 9.71
C THR A 88 -6.24 -7.07 9.86
N PRO A 89 -4.97 -6.66 9.96
CA PRO A 89 -4.60 -5.25 9.89
C PRO A 89 -5.14 -4.62 8.62
N ARG A 90 -5.70 -3.41 8.74
CA ARG A 90 -6.27 -2.68 7.60
C ARG A 90 -5.65 -1.30 7.53
N VAL A 91 -5.59 -0.80 6.30
CA VAL A 91 -5.05 0.52 6.00
C VAL A 91 -5.85 1.60 6.73
N PHE A 92 -5.17 2.35 7.59
CA PHE A 92 -5.67 3.56 8.22
C PHE A 92 -4.95 4.77 7.63
N CYS A 93 -5.74 5.71 7.10
CA CYS A 93 -5.26 6.98 6.58
C CYS A 93 -5.51 8.04 7.64
N HIS A 94 -4.46 8.37 8.39
CA HIS A 94 -4.47 9.42 9.38
C HIS A 94 -4.41 10.80 8.72
N PRO A 95 -5.16 11.81 9.21
CA PRO A 95 -5.24 13.12 8.56
C PRO A 95 -3.90 13.86 8.49
N LEU A 96 -3.09 13.79 9.56
CA LEU A 96 -1.75 14.38 9.60
C LEU A 96 -0.61 13.44 9.19
N THR A 97 -0.60 12.18 9.64
CA THR A 97 0.57 11.31 9.60
C THR A 97 0.64 10.36 8.43
N GLY A 98 -0.35 10.41 7.54
CA GLY A 98 -0.38 9.61 6.35
C GLY A 98 -0.95 8.22 6.63
N VAL A 99 -0.46 7.23 5.90
CA VAL A 99 -1.11 5.93 5.78
C VAL A 99 -0.27 4.86 6.46
N TYR A 100 -0.90 4.05 7.29
CA TYR A 100 -0.25 2.89 7.92
C TYR A 100 -1.28 1.78 8.19
N ASP A 101 -0.82 0.53 8.32
CA ASP A 101 -1.70 -0.59 8.67
C ASP A 101 -2.00 -0.57 10.16
N ALA A 102 -3.28 -0.64 10.52
CA ALA A 102 -3.73 -0.49 11.89
C ALA A 102 -4.80 -1.51 12.29
N LEU A 103 -4.81 -1.83 13.59
CA LEU A 103 -5.84 -2.61 14.25
C LEU A 103 -6.53 -1.80 15.35
N PRO A 104 -7.86 -1.79 15.44
CA PRO A 104 -8.56 -1.18 16.55
C PRO A 104 -8.38 -2.02 17.82
N GLU A 105 -7.79 -1.45 18.87
CA GLU A 105 -7.58 -2.11 20.17
C GLU A 105 -8.78 -1.87 21.11
N ASN A 106 -9.24 -0.63 21.20
CA ASN A 106 -10.37 -0.25 22.05
C ASN A 106 -11.35 0.58 21.23
N VAL A 107 -12.64 0.24 21.33
CA VAL A 107 -13.72 0.94 20.65
C VAL A 107 -14.85 1.15 21.65
N THR A 108 -15.17 2.41 21.92
CA THR A 108 -16.33 2.80 22.72
C THR A 108 -17.17 3.78 21.91
N PHE A 109 -18.48 3.67 21.97
CA PHE A 109 -19.38 4.62 21.35
C PHE A 109 -20.46 5.04 22.34
N ASP A 110 -20.87 6.30 22.22
CA ASP A 110 -21.93 6.89 23.02
C ASP A 110 -23.03 7.39 22.08
N LEU A 111 -24.27 7.05 22.42
CA LEU A 111 -25.46 7.53 21.73
C LEU A 111 -26.40 8.09 22.79
N ASN A 112 -26.46 9.41 22.86
CA ASN A 112 -27.39 10.10 23.74
C ASN A 112 -28.77 10.22 23.07
N ALA A 113 -29.84 10.00 23.83
CA ALA A 113 -31.21 10.06 23.32
C ALA A 113 -31.66 11.50 22.98
N GLU A 114 -31.00 12.50 23.56
CA GLU A 114 -31.20 13.93 23.27
C GLU A 114 -30.45 14.36 21.99
N ASP A 115 -29.31 13.74 21.70
CA ASP A 115 -28.43 14.04 20.57
C ASP A 115 -28.55 12.97 19.47
N ARG A 116 -29.76 12.76 18.94
CA ARG A 116 -30.01 11.70 17.93
C ARG A 116 -29.32 11.93 16.59
N ASP A 117 -28.79 13.12 16.38
CA ASP A 117 -28.26 13.57 15.10
C ASP A 117 -26.77 13.26 14.92
N PHE A 118 -26.08 12.78 15.97
CA PHE A 118 -24.69 12.34 15.86
C PHE A 118 -24.34 11.18 16.81
N ILE A 119 -23.45 10.30 16.35
CA ILE A 119 -22.85 9.22 17.15
C ILE A 119 -21.39 9.59 17.40
N THR A 120 -20.99 9.64 18.66
CA THR A 120 -19.58 9.86 19.03
C THR A 120 -18.93 8.54 19.39
N MET A 121 -17.70 8.36 18.95
CA MET A 121 -16.96 7.12 19.15
C MET A 121 -15.50 7.41 19.46
N GLN A 122 -14.94 6.69 20.41
CA GLN A 122 -13.52 6.74 20.73
C GLN A 122 -12.90 5.41 20.29
N VAL A 123 -11.87 5.51 19.45
CA VAL A 123 -11.16 4.36 18.92
C VAL A 123 -9.67 4.54 19.11
N THR A 124 -9.02 3.55 19.69
CA THR A 124 -7.56 3.47 19.73
C THR A 124 -7.09 2.55 18.60
N PHE A 125 -6.44 3.12 17.60
CA PHE A 125 -5.78 2.37 16.53
C PHE A 125 -4.33 2.07 16.94
N VAL A 126 -3.92 0.82 16.76
CA VAL A 126 -2.55 0.36 17.00
C VAL A 126 -1.93 -0.01 15.68
N GLU A 127 -0.76 0.55 15.39
CA GLU A 127 0.02 0.24 14.21
C GLU A 127 0.42 -1.24 14.18
N ALA A 128 0.21 -1.88 13.04
CA ALA A 128 0.62 -3.24 12.76
C ALA A 128 1.82 -3.23 11.82
N GLY A 129 2.88 -3.93 12.22
CA GLY A 129 4.11 -4.01 11.43
C GLY A 129 5.33 -4.25 12.33
N LEU A 130 6.38 -4.80 11.75
CA LEU A 130 7.69 -4.91 12.41
C LEU A 130 8.53 -3.64 12.21
N ASP A 131 8.29 -2.94 11.11
CA ASP A 131 8.92 -1.67 10.79
C ASP A 131 7.87 -0.55 10.92
N PRO A 132 8.09 0.47 11.77
CA PRO A 132 7.15 1.58 11.90
C PRO A 132 7.07 2.33 10.57
N ALA A 133 5.85 2.64 10.14
CA ALA A 133 5.56 3.44 8.97
C ALA A 133 6.26 4.80 9.09
N ALA A 134 7.22 5.05 8.20
CA ALA A 134 7.90 6.33 8.15
C ALA A 134 6.85 7.42 7.85
N PHE A 135 6.78 8.43 8.72
CA PHE A 135 5.98 9.63 8.51
C PHE A 135 6.45 10.33 7.23
N GLN A 136 5.76 10.07 6.12
CA GLN A 136 5.99 10.77 4.87
C GLN A 136 5.27 12.11 4.96
N VAL A 137 5.95 13.12 5.51
CA VAL A 137 5.54 14.50 5.25
C VAL A 137 5.59 14.65 3.73
N ARG A 138 4.44 14.88 3.12
CA ARG A 138 4.39 15.50 1.80
C ARG A 138 4.97 16.91 1.96
N VAL A 139 6.30 17.03 1.92
CA VAL A 139 6.90 18.19 1.29
C VAL A 139 6.40 18.09 -0.14
N ASP A 140 5.71 19.12 -0.63
CA ASP A 140 5.13 19.17 -1.98
C ASP A 140 6.17 18.85 -3.07
N LEU A 141 6.42 17.57 -3.26
CA LEU A 141 6.74 16.95 -4.52
C LEU A 141 5.41 16.41 -4.98
N THR A 142 4.90 17.02 -6.04
CA THR A 142 3.67 16.67 -6.72
C THR A 142 3.72 15.21 -7.21
N VAL A 143 3.47 14.23 -6.33
CA VAL A 143 3.37 12.81 -6.68
C VAL A 143 1.93 12.43 -7.06
N GLY A 144 0.97 13.36 -6.99
CA GLY A 144 -0.43 13.13 -7.38
C GLY A 144 -0.75 13.31 -8.86
N ALA A 145 0.07 14.05 -9.62
CA ALA A 145 -0.07 14.16 -11.09
C ALA A 145 0.78 13.11 -11.82
N GLY A 146 1.80 12.57 -11.15
CA GLY A 146 2.76 11.65 -11.74
C GLY A 146 2.19 10.26 -12.03
N VAL A 147 1.19 9.75 -11.30
CA VAL A 147 0.68 8.37 -11.54
C VAL A 147 -0.20 8.29 -12.79
N ALA A 148 -0.93 9.34 -13.12
CA ALA A 148 -1.69 9.41 -14.37
C ALA A 148 -0.79 9.71 -15.57
N GLU A 149 0.23 10.56 -15.39
CA GLU A 149 1.19 10.90 -16.44
C GLU A 149 2.23 9.78 -16.67
N THR A 150 2.57 9.00 -15.64
CA THR A 150 3.37 7.77 -15.79
C THR A 150 2.58 6.62 -16.36
N ALA A 151 1.29 6.44 -16.03
CA ALA A 151 0.46 5.45 -16.73
C ALA A 151 0.28 5.81 -18.21
N ALA A 152 0.10 7.09 -18.55
CA ALA A 152 0.06 7.55 -19.94
C ALA A 152 1.43 7.37 -20.63
N ALA A 153 2.53 7.73 -19.98
CA ALA A 153 3.87 7.53 -20.53
C ALA A 153 4.26 6.04 -20.65
N GLU A 154 3.79 5.18 -19.76
CA GLU A 154 3.98 3.72 -19.80
C GLU A 154 3.13 3.10 -20.93
N THR A 155 1.93 3.62 -21.17
CA THR A 155 1.12 3.25 -22.34
C THR A 155 1.79 3.72 -23.64
N ASP A 156 2.32 4.94 -23.69
CA ASP A 156 3.04 5.47 -24.86
C ASP A 156 4.36 4.71 -25.12
N ILE A 157 5.08 4.31 -24.06
CA ILE A 157 6.28 3.48 -24.18
C ILE A 157 5.91 2.08 -24.64
N ASN A 158 4.86 1.46 -24.08
CA ASN A 158 4.41 0.13 -24.49
C ASN A 158 3.90 0.12 -25.93
N ASP A 159 3.18 1.16 -26.36
CA ASP A 159 2.75 1.33 -27.75
C ASP A 159 3.93 1.59 -28.70
N ALA A 160 4.94 2.35 -28.26
CA ALA A 160 6.16 2.58 -29.04
C ALA A 160 7.02 1.31 -29.16
N VAL A 161 7.14 0.52 -28.09
CA VAL A 161 7.84 -0.77 -28.08
C VAL A 161 7.07 -1.81 -28.91
N ALA A 162 5.74 -1.84 -28.80
CA ALA A 162 4.90 -2.69 -29.65
C ALA A 162 5.01 -2.30 -31.14
N ALA A 163 5.04 -1.00 -31.45
CA ALA A 163 5.24 -0.52 -32.82
C ALA A 163 6.63 -0.88 -33.36
N ASP A 164 7.69 -0.80 -32.55
CA ASP A 164 9.04 -1.19 -32.96
C ASP A 164 9.19 -2.71 -33.13
N LEU A 165 8.52 -3.51 -32.28
CA LEU A 165 8.40 -4.97 -32.47
C LEU A 165 7.66 -5.35 -33.75
N THR A 166 6.63 -4.58 -34.16
CA THR A 166 5.92 -4.85 -35.43
C THR A 166 6.75 -4.50 -36.67
N LEU A 167 7.73 -3.58 -36.55
CA LEU A 167 8.61 -3.19 -37.66
C LEU A 167 9.83 -4.11 -37.79
N ALA A 168 10.26 -4.72 -36.69
CA ALA A 168 11.18 -5.85 -36.69
C ALA A 168 10.42 -7.14 -37.03
N THR A 169 9.89 -7.23 -38.25
CA THR A 169 9.44 -8.50 -38.83
C THR A 169 10.69 -9.36 -39.07
N ILE A 170 11.20 -9.97 -38.01
CA ILE A 170 11.76 -11.32 -38.07
C ILE A 170 10.53 -12.23 -38.17
N ASP A 171 9.96 -12.21 -39.37
CA ASP A 171 8.99 -13.18 -39.85
C ASP A 171 9.73 -14.53 -39.95
N ASP A 172 9.24 -15.55 -39.25
CA ASP A 172 9.82 -16.87 -38.94
C ASP A 172 10.87 -16.95 -37.79
N SER A 173 10.38 -17.05 -36.55
CA SER A 173 11.03 -17.87 -35.50
C SER A 173 9.96 -18.62 -34.68
N PRO A 174 10.21 -19.88 -34.24
CA PRO A 174 9.15 -20.79 -33.79
C PRO A 174 8.55 -20.51 -32.40
N ASP A 175 9.06 -19.56 -31.62
CA ASP A 175 8.59 -19.29 -30.26
C ASP A 175 8.75 -17.81 -29.93
N ASP A 176 7.65 -17.07 -29.81
CA ASP A 176 7.64 -15.69 -29.30
C ASP A 176 7.90 -15.70 -27.79
N ILE A 177 9.19 -15.78 -27.43
CA ILE A 177 9.68 -15.83 -26.05
C ILE A 177 9.27 -14.57 -25.27
N ALA A 178 9.12 -13.42 -25.95
CA ALA A 178 8.67 -12.19 -25.31
C ALA A 178 7.21 -12.32 -24.86
N ALA A 179 6.32 -12.76 -25.76
CA ALA A 179 4.92 -13.03 -25.40
C ALA A 179 4.77 -14.13 -24.34
N ASP A 180 5.59 -15.19 -24.40
CA ASP A 180 5.53 -16.32 -23.46
C ASP A 180 6.05 -15.93 -22.06
N SER A 181 7.10 -15.09 -21.98
CA SER A 181 7.62 -14.58 -20.71
C SER A 181 6.64 -13.65 -19.99
N LEU A 182 5.92 -12.81 -20.75
CA LEU A 182 4.88 -11.94 -20.22
C LEU A 182 3.68 -12.76 -19.73
N THR A 183 3.21 -13.71 -20.54
CA THR A 183 2.10 -14.61 -20.18
C THR A 183 2.42 -15.42 -18.92
N THR A 184 3.66 -15.89 -18.77
CA THR A 184 4.10 -16.63 -17.59
C THR A 184 4.12 -15.75 -16.34
N ALA A 185 4.62 -14.51 -16.43
CA ALA A 185 4.65 -13.58 -15.31
C ALA A 185 3.24 -13.15 -14.85
N GLU A 186 2.31 -12.98 -15.80
CA GLU A 186 0.90 -12.72 -15.50
C GLU A 186 0.25 -13.91 -14.78
N SER A 187 0.60 -15.14 -15.16
CA SER A 187 0.07 -16.34 -14.48
C SER A 187 0.47 -16.45 -13.00
N TRP A 188 1.67 -15.98 -12.63
CA TRP A 188 2.11 -15.94 -11.23
C TRP A 188 1.37 -14.90 -10.40
N ARG A 189 0.97 -13.79 -11.04
CA ARG A 189 0.19 -12.72 -10.40
C ARG A 189 -1.23 -13.20 -10.09
N ASP A 190 -1.81 -13.97 -11.00
CA ASP A 190 -3.21 -14.36 -10.94
C ASP A 190 -3.46 -15.66 -10.13
N ASP A 191 -2.42 -16.44 -9.82
CA ASP A 191 -2.50 -17.66 -8.99
C ASP A 191 -1.99 -17.42 -7.54
N PRO A 192 -2.89 -17.33 -6.54
CA PRO A 192 -2.50 -17.11 -5.14
C PRO A 192 -1.89 -18.36 -4.47
N THR A 193 -1.87 -19.53 -5.13
CA THR A 193 -1.40 -20.80 -4.57
C THR A 193 -0.02 -21.22 -5.06
N ILE A 194 0.57 -20.47 -5.99
CA ILE A 194 1.87 -20.79 -6.56
C ILE A 194 2.98 -20.69 -5.50
N SER A 195 3.79 -21.74 -5.40
CA SER A 195 4.88 -21.76 -4.41
C SER A 195 6.11 -20.99 -4.92
N GLN A 196 6.86 -20.34 -4.03
CA GLN A 196 8.12 -19.67 -4.37
C GLN A 196 9.13 -20.59 -5.06
N ARG A 197 9.13 -21.89 -4.73
CA ARG A 197 9.98 -22.89 -5.41
C ARG A 197 9.59 -23.04 -6.88
N GLN A 198 8.30 -23.04 -7.17
CA GLN A 198 7.78 -23.19 -8.53
C GLN A 198 8.10 -21.96 -9.38
N ILE A 199 7.88 -20.76 -8.83
CA ILE A 199 8.30 -19.50 -9.48
C ILE A 199 9.79 -19.54 -9.82
N ASN A 200 10.64 -19.93 -8.87
CA ASN A 200 12.09 -20.01 -9.12
C ASN A 200 12.47 -21.03 -10.20
N LEU A 201 11.75 -22.16 -10.31
CA LEU A 201 12.00 -23.14 -11.36
C LEU A 201 11.60 -22.59 -12.74
N GLU A 202 10.46 -21.94 -12.83
CA GLU A 202 9.95 -21.36 -14.07
C GLU A 202 10.82 -20.17 -14.52
N LEU A 203 11.29 -19.33 -13.59
CA LEU A 203 12.21 -18.24 -13.87
C LEU A 203 13.56 -18.73 -14.41
N ASN A 204 14.11 -19.80 -13.84
CA ASN A 204 15.32 -20.43 -14.39
C ASN A 204 15.07 -21.01 -15.79
N GLY A 205 13.89 -21.59 -16.04
CA GLY A 205 13.50 -22.07 -17.36
C GLY A 205 13.44 -20.96 -18.40
N LEU A 206 12.85 -19.81 -18.04
CA LEU A 206 12.78 -18.62 -18.88
C LEU A 206 14.18 -18.06 -19.19
N SER A 207 15.06 -17.95 -18.18
CA SER A 207 16.43 -17.47 -18.41
C SER A 207 17.21 -18.36 -19.37
N ASN A 208 17.07 -19.69 -19.28
CA ASN A 208 17.74 -20.60 -20.21
C ASN A 208 17.23 -20.41 -21.65
N ARG A 209 15.92 -20.29 -21.84
CA ARG A 209 15.31 -20.07 -23.16
C ARG A 209 15.72 -18.74 -23.77
N ILE A 210 15.79 -17.68 -22.96
CA ILE A 210 16.30 -16.38 -23.41
C ILE A 210 17.76 -16.50 -23.86
N ASN A 211 18.61 -17.16 -23.08
CA ASN A 211 20.01 -17.36 -23.45
C ASN A 211 20.14 -18.17 -24.75
N ASP A 212 19.36 -19.24 -24.91
CA ASP A 212 19.36 -20.05 -26.14
C ASP A 212 18.93 -19.21 -27.37
N ALA A 213 17.94 -18.33 -27.20
CA ALA A 213 17.47 -17.45 -28.27
C ALA A 213 18.46 -16.32 -28.58
N VAL A 214 19.15 -15.78 -27.57
CA VAL A 214 20.24 -14.82 -27.78
C VAL A 214 21.38 -15.49 -28.53
N ASP A 215 21.75 -16.72 -28.17
CA ASP A 215 22.78 -17.49 -28.87
C ASP A 215 22.37 -17.78 -30.33
N GLU A 216 21.10 -18.10 -30.58
CA GLU A 216 20.55 -18.29 -31.93
C GLU A 216 20.55 -16.99 -32.74
N LEU A 217 20.16 -15.87 -32.14
CA LEU A 217 20.23 -14.54 -32.76
C LEU A 217 21.66 -14.13 -33.06
N GLU A 218 22.60 -14.38 -32.15
CA GLU A 218 24.02 -14.15 -32.37
C GLU A 218 24.53 -15.00 -33.53
N LEU A 219 24.13 -16.27 -33.62
CA LEU A 219 24.48 -17.16 -34.74
C LEU A 219 23.90 -16.67 -36.07
N ALA A 220 22.61 -16.31 -36.09
CA ALA A 220 21.92 -15.77 -37.24
C ALA A 220 22.54 -14.45 -37.72
N THR A 221 22.94 -13.60 -36.79
CA THR A 221 23.58 -12.31 -37.08
C THR A 221 25.05 -12.49 -37.50
N ASN A 222 25.77 -13.46 -36.93
CA ASN A 222 27.16 -13.79 -37.33
C ASN A 222 27.29 -14.60 -38.62
N LEU A 223 26.20 -15.11 -39.20
CA LEU A 223 26.22 -15.71 -40.54
C LEU A 223 26.65 -14.72 -41.64
N GLN A 224 26.60 -13.40 -41.38
CA GLN A 224 27.21 -12.38 -42.24
C GLN A 224 28.75 -12.32 -42.15
N SER A 225 29.34 -12.92 -41.11
CA SER A 225 30.78 -12.89 -40.80
C SER A 225 31.55 -14.13 -41.29
N TYR A 226 30.85 -15.20 -41.69
CA TYR A 226 31.49 -16.39 -42.25
C TYR A 226 31.68 -16.21 -43.77
N PRO A 227 32.92 -16.37 -44.29
CA PRO A 227 33.12 -16.39 -45.73
C PRO A 227 32.41 -17.63 -46.27
N THR A 228 31.44 -17.41 -47.16
CA THR A 228 30.88 -18.49 -47.96
C THR A 228 32.04 -19.21 -48.66
N LEU A 229 32.21 -20.50 -48.37
CA LEU A 229 33.18 -21.36 -49.04
C LEU A 229 32.91 -21.28 -50.55
N ARG A 230 33.87 -20.70 -51.27
CA ARG A 230 34.03 -20.86 -52.72
C ARG A 230 35.39 -21.45 -53.00
#